data_AF-A0A6A6EMU6-F1
#
_entry.id   AF-A0A6A6EMU6-F1
#
_cell.length_a   1.000
_cell.length_b   1.000
_cell.length_c   1.000
_cell.angle_alpha   90.00
_cell.angle_beta   90.00
_cell.angle_gamma   90.00
#
_symmetry.space_group_name_H-M   'P 1'
#
loop_
_entity.id
_entity.type
_entity.pdbx_description
1 polymer ?
#
loop_
_entity_poly.entity_id
_entity_poly.type
_entity_poly.pdbx_seq_one_letter_code
_entity_poly.pdbx_strand_id
1 'polypeptide(L)'
;MAPNFFLAAKGPDGSLVVAGRQACYDGALGARAMHSLQSYRQDEPVYDNNADTITSIYHGGTLKMYTNHITPPRSPGGHPEYHMTQLRSFAITDTRNTCAAGLQAYRNR
;
A
#
# COMPACT_ATOMS: atom_id res chain seq x y z
N MET A 1 2.42 -12.02 12.50
CA MET A 1 1.95 -11.02 11.52
C MET A 1 2.24 -11.55 10.12
N ALA A 2 1.25 -11.51 9.23
CA ALA A 2 1.48 -11.75 7.81
C ALA A 2 2.18 -10.50 7.20
N PRO A 3 3.06 -10.67 6.21
CA PRO A 3 3.67 -9.53 5.52
C PRO A 3 2.62 -8.81 4.66
N ASN A 4 2.37 -7.54 4.97
CA ASN A 4 1.43 -6.66 4.25
C ASN A 4 2.09 -5.31 3.89
N PHE A 5 3.39 -5.34 3.60
CA PHE A 5 4.18 -4.18 3.23
C PHE A 5 4.94 -4.44 1.93
N PHE A 6 4.79 -3.54 0.94
CA PHE A 6 5.41 -3.68 -0.38
C PHE A 6 6.12 -2.40 -0.82
N LEU A 7 7.19 -2.55 -1.62
CA LEU A 7 7.97 -1.44 -2.17
C LEU A 7 8.19 -1.62 -3.68
N ALA A 8 7.81 -0.61 -4.46
CA ALA A 8 8.24 -0.45 -5.84
C ALA A 8 9.32 0.63 -5.96
N ALA A 9 10.57 0.22 -6.14
CA ALA A 9 11.68 1.13 -6.40
C ALA A 9 11.95 1.27 -7.90
N LYS A 10 12.34 2.47 -8.32
CA LYS A 10 12.72 2.79 -9.70
C LYS A 10 14.05 3.53 -9.73
N GLY A 11 14.92 3.11 -10.66
CA GLY A 11 16.15 3.82 -10.98
C GLY A 11 15.89 5.09 -11.81
N PRO A 12 16.95 5.80 -12.23
CA PRO A 12 16.85 7.09 -12.93
C PRO A 12 15.98 7.06 -14.19
N ASP A 13 16.05 5.98 -14.96
CA ASP A 13 15.27 5.80 -16.20
C ASP A 13 13.92 5.10 -15.96
N GLY A 14 13.60 4.80 -14.71
CA GLY A 14 12.36 4.13 -14.34
C GLY A 14 11.17 5.08 -14.35
N SER A 15 9.99 4.58 -14.69
CA SER A 15 8.78 5.41 -14.73
C SER A 15 8.10 5.49 -13.37
N LEU A 16 7.86 6.72 -12.89
CA LEU A 16 7.03 6.98 -11.69
C LEU A 16 5.61 6.42 -11.86
N VAL A 17 5.05 6.50 -13.07
CA VAL A 17 3.71 5.94 -13.37
C VAL A 17 3.72 4.43 -13.24
N VAL A 18 4.78 3.76 -13.69
CA VAL A 18 4.94 2.30 -13.51
C VAL A 18 5.06 1.95 -12.04
N ALA A 19 5.82 2.72 -11.24
CA ALA A 19 5.91 2.50 -9.79
C ALA A 19 4.53 2.61 -9.12
N GLY A 20 3.75 3.64 -9.47
CA GLY A 20 2.39 3.81 -8.93
C GLY A 20 1.45 2.66 -9.30
N ARG A 21 1.53 2.14 -10.53
CA ARG A 21 0.75 0.96 -10.95
C ARG A 21 1.14 -0.30 -10.19
N GLN A 22 2.44 -0.53 -9.99
CA GLN A 22 2.92 -1.67 -9.20
C GLN A 22 2.48 -1.56 -7.74
N ALA A 23 2.64 -0.39 -7.11
CA ALA A 23 2.18 -0.17 -5.74
C ALA A 23 0.66 -0.37 -5.56
N CYS A 24 -0.13 0.00 -6.56
CA CYS A 24 -1.59 -0.24 -6.56
C CYS A 24 -1.90 -1.74 -6.71
N TYR A 25 -1.25 -2.42 -7.65
CA TYR A 25 -1.48 -3.84 -7.89
C TYR A 25 -1.05 -4.71 -6.70
N ASP A 26 0.16 -4.50 -6.18
CA ASP A 26 0.68 -5.21 -5.01
C ASP A 26 -0.16 -4.90 -3.76
N GLY A 27 -0.59 -3.64 -3.62
CA GLY A 27 -1.49 -3.20 -2.56
C GLY A 27 -2.83 -3.91 -2.57
N ALA A 28 -3.45 -4.06 -3.75
CA ALA A 28 -4.69 -4.80 -3.93
C ALA A 28 -4.54 -6.30 -3.66
N LEU A 29 -3.42 -6.90 -4.07
CA LEU A 29 -3.12 -8.30 -3.76
C LEU A 29 -2.92 -8.52 -2.25
N GLY A 30 -2.15 -7.65 -1.60
CA GLY A 30 -1.96 -7.67 -0.15
C GLY A 30 -3.29 -7.53 0.60
N ALA A 31 -4.12 -6.55 0.21
CA ALA A 31 -5.42 -6.33 0.82
C ALA A 31 -6.34 -7.55 0.67
N ARG A 32 -6.36 -8.17 -0.51
CA ARG A 32 -7.11 -9.41 -0.74
C ARG A 32 -6.62 -10.56 0.14
N ALA A 33 -5.31 -10.72 0.28
CA ALA A 33 -4.74 -11.77 1.13
C ALA A 33 -5.10 -11.55 2.61
N MET A 34 -5.00 -10.31 3.10
CA MET A 34 -5.37 -9.95 4.47
C MET A 34 -6.87 -10.15 4.73
N HIS A 35 -7.73 -9.70 3.82
CA HIS A 35 -9.17 -9.93 3.90
C HIS A 35 -9.53 -11.43 3.92
N SER A 36 -8.83 -12.25 3.12
CA SER A 36 -9.02 -13.71 3.11
C SER A 36 -8.61 -14.34 4.45
N LEU A 37 -7.52 -13.86 5.06
CA LEU A 37 -7.06 -14.31 6.37
C LEU A 37 -8.02 -13.89 7.49
N GLN A 38 -8.52 -12.66 7.48
CA GLN A 38 -9.45 -12.15 8.48
C GLN A 38 -10.82 -12.83 8.40
N SER A 39 -11.28 -13.15 7.19
CA SER A 39 -12.55 -13.84 6.96
C SER A 39 -12.46 -15.36 7.16
N TYR A 40 -11.27 -15.90 7.44
CA TYR A 40 -11.11 -17.34 7.66
C TYR A 40 -11.87 -17.79 8.91
N ARG A 41 -12.79 -18.77 8.73
CA ARG A 41 -13.72 -19.28 9.76
C ARG A 41 -14.75 -18.27 10.29
N GLN A 42 -14.99 -17.19 9.54
CA GLN A 42 -16.12 -16.30 9.81
C GLN A 42 -17.33 -16.73 8.96
N ASP A 43 -18.54 -16.54 9.50
CA ASP A 43 -19.79 -16.86 8.79
C ASP A 43 -20.04 -15.90 7.60
N GLU A 44 -19.56 -14.67 7.69
CA GLU A 44 -19.61 -13.65 6.64
C GLU A 44 -18.24 -12.99 6.41
N PRO A 45 -17.93 -12.52 5.18
CA PRO A 45 -16.68 -11.81 4.92
C PRO A 45 -16.59 -10.50 5.72
N VAL A 46 -15.42 -10.24 6.32
CA VAL A 46 -15.21 -9.07 7.19
C VAL A 46 -14.68 -7.90 6.37
N TYR A 47 -15.47 -6.83 6.28
CA TYR A 47 -15.05 -5.54 5.70
C TYR A 47 -14.98 -4.50 6.82
N ASP A 48 -13.83 -4.39 7.48
CA ASP A 48 -13.63 -3.46 8.60
C ASP A 48 -13.18 -2.05 8.16
N ASN A 49 -13.00 -1.85 6.84
CA ASN A 49 -12.51 -0.62 6.21
C ASN A 49 -11.17 -0.11 6.78
N ASN A 50 -10.41 -1.00 7.44
CA ASN A 50 -9.09 -0.67 7.95
C ASN A 50 -8.05 -0.72 6.82
N ALA A 51 -6.88 -0.17 7.12
CA ALA A 51 -5.72 -0.29 6.24
C ALA A 51 -5.24 -1.75 6.19
N ASP A 52 -5.57 -2.45 5.12
CA ASP A 52 -5.18 -3.86 4.96
C ASP A 52 -3.69 -4.00 4.61
N THR A 53 -3.17 -3.06 3.82
CA THR A 53 -1.81 -3.16 3.27
C THR A 53 -1.18 -1.80 3.05
N ILE A 54 0.10 -1.67 3.41
CA ILE A 54 0.89 -0.47 3.13
C ILE A 54 1.73 -0.75 1.89
N THR A 55 1.70 0.16 0.92
CA THR A 55 2.64 0.14 -0.21
C THR A 55 3.45 1.42 -0.27
N SER A 56 4.67 1.31 -0.78
CA SER A 56 5.56 2.45 -0.94
C SER A 56 6.15 2.47 -2.34
N ILE A 57 6.49 3.67 -2.82
CA ILE A 57 7.30 3.84 -4.02
C ILE A 57 8.53 4.67 -3.68
N TYR A 58 9.66 4.33 -4.29
CA TYR A 58 10.86 5.16 -4.27
C TYR A 58 11.29 5.48 -5.70
N HIS A 59 11.34 6.77 -6.03
CA HIS A 59 11.78 7.25 -7.33
C HIS A 59 12.32 8.68 -7.23
N GLY A 60 13.45 8.96 -7.89
CA GLY A 60 14.03 10.31 -7.97
C GLY A 60 14.27 10.95 -6.60
N GLY A 61 14.76 10.18 -5.62
CA GLY A 61 15.00 10.70 -4.26
C GLY A 61 13.75 10.87 -3.40
N THR A 62 12.56 10.57 -3.91
CA THR A 62 11.30 10.70 -3.17
C THR A 62 10.75 9.34 -2.77
N LEU A 63 10.43 9.18 -1.49
CA LEU A 63 9.63 8.07 -0.96
C LEU A 63 8.17 8.53 -0.84
N LYS A 64 7.22 7.85 -1.48
CA LYS A 64 5.79 8.02 -1.20
C LYS A 64 5.21 6.75 -0.60
N MET A 65 4.30 6.91 0.35
CA MET A 65 3.65 5.82 1.07
C MET A 65 2.14 5.88 0.87
N TYR A 66 1.52 4.72 0.77
CA TYR A 66 0.11 4.53 0.49
C TYR A 66 -0.48 3.49 1.44
N THR A 67 -1.75 3.66 1.78
CA THR A 67 -2.59 2.60 2.35
C THR A 67 -3.47 2.03 1.25
N ASN A 68 -3.77 0.74 1.37
CA ASN A 68 -4.66 0.03 0.48
C ASN A 68 -5.71 -0.68 1.34
N HIS A 69 -6.97 -0.52 0.96
CA HIS A 69 -8.09 -1.16 1.65
C HIS A 69 -9.08 -1.74 0.64
N ILE A 70 -9.75 -2.81 1.08
CA ILE A 70 -10.83 -3.46 0.34
C ILE A 70 -12.19 -2.90 0.78
N THR A 71 -13.11 -2.70 -0.16
CA THR A 71 -14.51 -2.38 0.13
C THR A 71 -15.45 -3.41 -0.47
N PRO A 72 -16.66 -3.61 0.09
CA PRO A 72 -17.64 -4.52 -0.45
C PRO A 72 -17.99 -4.21 -1.92
N PRO A 73 -18.49 -5.19 -2.67
CA PRO A 73 -19.06 -4.96 -3.99
C PRO A 73 -20.20 -3.93 -3.98
N ARG A 74 -20.31 -3.10 -5.02
CA ARG A 74 -21.42 -2.14 -5.16
C ARG A 74 -22.75 -2.77 -5.54
N SER A 75 -22.75 -4.00 -6.03
CA SER A 75 -23.94 -4.73 -6.44
C SER A 75 -23.90 -6.18 -5.93
N PRO A 76 -25.05 -6.80 -5.65
CA PRO A 76 -25.12 -8.22 -5.29
C PRO A 76 -24.42 -9.08 -6.35
N GLY A 77 -23.51 -9.95 -5.91
CA GLY A 77 -22.71 -10.82 -6.78
C GLY A 77 -21.53 -10.14 -7.48
N GLY A 78 -21.26 -8.85 -7.21
CA GLY A 78 -20.10 -8.14 -7.75
C GLY A 78 -18.77 -8.52 -7.10
N HIS A 79 -17.68 -7.92 -7.58
CA HIS A 79 -16.34 -8.07 -6.99
C HIS A 79 -16.05 -6.98 -5.96
N PRO A 80 -15.25 -7.27 -4.92
CA PRO A 80 -14.75 -6.23 -4.02
C PRO A 80 -13.93 -5.18 -4.77
N GLU A 81 -13.97 -3.93 -4.30
CA GLU A 81 -13.16 -2.84 -4.83
C GLU A 81 -11.91 -2.63 -3.98
N TYR A 82 -10.86 -2.10 -4.59
CA TYR A 82 -9.57 -1.84 -3.95
C TYR A 82 -9.21 -0.37 -4.14
N HIS A 83 -8.88 0.29 -3.04
CA HIS A 83 -8.60 1.71 -3.03
C HIS A 83 -7.19 1.95 -2.50
N MET A 84 -6.37 2.65 -3.27
CA MET A 84 -5.04 3.09 -2.86
C MET A 84 -5.08 4.58 -2.51
N THR A 85 -4.76 4.93 -1.28
CA THR A 85 -4.76 6.32 -0.78
C THR A 85 -3.37 6.72 -0.33
N GLN A 86 -2.88 7.87 -0.78
CA GLN A 86 -1.56 8.36 -0.36
C GLN A 86 -1.61 8.82 1.10
N LEU A 87 -0.69 8.31 1.91
CA LEU A 87 -0.53 8.69 3.30
C LEU A 87 0.47 9.83 3.47
N ARG A 88 1.68 9.65 2.92
CA ARG A 88 2.83 10.55 3.14
C ARG A 88 3.79 10.56 1.94
N SER A 89 4.63 11.59 1.89
CA SER A 89 5.74 11.70 0.95
C SER A 89 6.95 12.33 1.66
N PHE A 90 8.15 11.89 1.31
CA PHE A 90 9.41 12.36 1.89
C PHE A 90 10.46 12.54 0.79
N ALA A 91 11.09 13.71 0.74
CA ALA A 91 12.29 13.93 -0.07
C ALA A 91 13.50 13.37 0.69
N ILE A 92 13.87 12.11 0.41
CA ILE A 92 14.91 11.36 1.14
C ILE A 92 16.30 11.96 0.90
N THR A 93 16.52 12.62 -0.24
CA THR A 93 17.81 13.21 -0.63
C THR A 93 17.93 14.71 -0.33
N ASP A 94 16.95 15.30 0.35
CA ASP A 94 16.93 16.74 0.67
C ASP A 94 17.76 17.07 1.92
N THR A 95 17.30 16.64 3.10
CA THR A 95 18.02 16.88 4.37
C THR A 95 18.17 15.60 5.18
N ARG A 96 19.08 15.62 6.16
CA ARG A 96 19.20 14.54 7.16
C ARG A 96 17.87 14.27 7.89
N ASN A 97 17.11 15.32 8.17
CA ASN A 97 15.84 15.22 8.90
C ASN A 97 14.75 14.56 8.05
N THR A 98 14.59 14.97 6.78
CA THR A 98 13.61 14.37 5.87
C THR A 98 13.97 12.92 5.54
N CYS A 99 15.26 12.62 5.41
CA CYS A 99 15.78 11.26 5.27
C CYS A 99 15.42 10.39 6.49
N ALA A 100 15.76 10.84 7.70
CA ALA A 100 15.47 10.11 8.93
C ALA A 100 13.97 9.87 9.12
N ALA A 101 13.14 10.90 8.91
CA ALA A 101 11.68 10.80 9.01
C ALA A 101 11.10 9.82 7.99
N GLY A 102 11.58 9.85 6.75
CA GLY A 102 11.14 8.91 5.71
C GLY A 102 11.54 7.47 6.00
N LEU A 103 12.77 7.24 6.44
CA LEU A 103 13.25 5.90 6.84
C LEU A 103 12.51 5.37 8.07
N GLN A 104 12.19 6.24 9.04
CA GLN A 104 11.38 5.86 10.20
C GLN A 104 9.98 5.43 9.76
N ALA A 105 9.31 6.25 8.95
CA ALA A 105 7.98 5.93 8.42
C ALA A 105 7.99 4.63 7.61
N TYR A 106 8.98 4.45 6.72
CA TYR A 106 9.14 3.22 5.91
C TYR A 106 9.28 1.96 6.75
N ARG A 107 10.00 2.03 7.88
CA ARG A 107 10.20 0.89 8.78
C ARG A 107 8.93 0.50 9.55
N ASN A 108 7.86 1.29 9.45
CA ASN A 108 6.60 1.09 10.16
C ASN A 108 6.83 0.90 11.67
N ARG A 109 7.67 1.78 12.27
CA ARG A 109 8.05 1.80 13.69
C ARG A 109 7.77 3.14 14.34
#